data_AF-A0A6B1DLV0-F1
#
_entry.id   AF-A0A6B1DLV0-F1
#
_cell.length_a   1.000
_cell.length_b   1.000
_cell.length_c   1.000
_cell.angle_alpha   90.00
_cell.angle_beta   90.00
_cell.angle_gamma   90.00
#
_symmetry.space_group_name_H-M   'P 1'
#
loop_
_entity.id
_entity.type
_entity.pdbx_description
1 polymer ?
#
loop_
_entity_poly.entity_id
_entity_poly.type
_entity_poly.pdbx_seq_one_letter_code
_entity_poly.pdbx_strand_id
1 'polypeptide(L)'
;MNESFAESLHQLTEAFRSLDRHLNLVEERLARVGTASKMENGSSAVAELSRRYRDCLRTIPGAVTSNGADTEQEPTDHMILSARHTVLTGLCQIWLDQGSIPDLFDITWLDQLVGAIGDADRAIRPQWEAYAGWGRSALRGFVADQYDCLLDSVGGLTEEELNAPGVVGDWSARDILAHVLAWEEYGWAILSQWPEPKSGTLTRWEVGESEEEANALLLDRYAESDLIDVLGDLYTFRRRTLRFIDDCDDAQFDSVGSYGWDETGSLTLFLLSMACHCTEHALQILDARAPSRAKP
;
A
#
# COMPACT_ATOMS: atom_id res chain seq x y z
N MET A 1 -17.36 22.67 1.85
CA MET A 1 -16.67 21.72 2.74
C MET A 1 -17.44 21.65 4.06
N ASN A 2 -17.77 20.46 4.56
CA ASN A 2 -18.34 20.30 5.91
C ASN A 2 -17.26 20.65 6.94
N GLU A 3 -17.55 21.44 7.97
CA GLU A 3 -16.58 21.79 9.03
C GLU A 3 -15.92 20.55 9.65
N SER A 4 -16.66 19.44 9.70
CA SER A 4 -16.16 18.12 10.13
C SER A 4 -15.00 17.60 9.29
N PHE A 5 -14.94 17.90 7.99
CA PHE A 5 -13.87 17.42 7.10
C PHE A 5 -12.58 18.20 7.31
N ALA A 6 -12.67 19.53 7.44
CA ALA A 6 -11.51 20.38 7.71
C ALA A 6 -10.86 20.06 9.07
N GLU A 7 -11.68 19.71 10.07
CA GLU A 7 -11.20 19.28 11.38
C GLU A 7 -10.50 17.90 11.32
N SER A 8 -11.04 16.93 10.58
CA SER A 8 -10.39 15.63 10.37
C SER A 8 -9.05 15.76 9.63
N LEU A 9 -8.98 16.61 8.61
CA LEU A 9 -7.73 16.88 7.88
C LEU A 9 -6.67 17.55 8.78
N HIS A 10 -7.09 18.45 9.66
CA HIS A 10 -6.21 19.10 10.64
C HIS A 10 -5.66 18.12 11.69
N GLN A 11 -6.52 17.30 12.30
CA GLN A 11 -6.12 16.29 13.28
C GLN A 11 -5.14 15.27 12.68
N LEU A 12 -5.43 14.84 11.45
CA LEU A 12 -4.58 13.96 10.67
C LEU A 12 -3.22 14.60 10.36
N THR A 13 -3.20 15.87 9.98
CA THR A 13 -1.96 16.64 9.74
C THR A 13 -1.11 16.73 11.00
N GLU A 14 -1.72 16.94 12.18
CA GLU A 14 -1.00 16.97 13.45
C GLU A 14 -0.46 15.59 13.85
N ALA A 15 -1.22 14.50 13.61
CA ALA A 15 -0.77 13.14 13.83
C ALA A 15 0.46 12.80 12.94
N PHE A 16 0.45 13.21 11.67
CA PHE A 16 1.59 13.04 10.76
C PHE A 16 2.81 13.85 11.13
N ARG A 17 2.63 15.11 11.56
CA ARG A 17 3.72 15.92 12.12
C ARG A 17 4.29 15.27 13.37
N SER A 18 3.45 14.62 14.18
CA SER A 18 3.90 13.85 15.34
C SER A 18 4.72 12.63 14.94
N LEU A 19 4.26 11.84 13.97
CA LEU A 19 4.98 10.69 13.46
C LEU A 19 6.33 11.10 12.83
N ASP A 20 6.35 12.16 12.03
CA ASP A 20 7.56 12.71 11.42
C ASP A 20 8.59 13.16 12.48
N ARG A 21 8.14 13.84 13.54
CA ARG A 21 9.01 14.20 14.68
C ARG A 21 9.61 12.96 15.34
N HIS A 22 8.82 11.90 15.52
CA HIS A 22 9.32 10.66 16.13
C HIS A 22 10.31 9.94 15.21
N LEU A 23 10.03 9.86 13.90
CA LEU A 23 10.95 9.28 12.92
C LEU A 23 12.29 10.05 12.87
N ASN A 24 12.27 11.38 12.84
CA ASN A 24 13.49 12.20 12.89
C ASN A 24 14.29 11.97 14.20
N LEU A 25 13.62 11.80 15.34
CA LEU A 25 14.28 11.45 16.61
C LEU A 25 14.93 10.06 16.57
N VAL A 26 14.34 9.10 15.86
CA VAL A 26 14.93 7.77 15.65
C VAL A 26 16.17 7.88 14.78
N GLU A 27 16.11 8.60 13.65
CA GLU A 27 17.27 8.87 12.79
C GLU A 27 18.42 9.52 13.58
N GLU A 28 18.14 10.56 14.37
CA GLU A 28 19.14 11.24 15.20
C GLU A 28 19.76 10.33 16.25
N ARG A 29 18.98 9.45 16.87
CA ARG A 29 19.48 8.51 17.89
C ARG A 29 20.33 7.42 17.26
N LEU A 30 19.90 6.85 16.14
CA LEU A 30 20.68 5.87 15.38
C LEU A 30 22.02 6.46 14.93
N ALA A 31 22.03 7.72 14.48
CA ALA A 31 23.26 8.43 14.12
C ALA A 31 24.24 8.63 15.30
N ARG A 32 23.74 8.76 16.54
CA ARG A 32 24.58 8.94 17.73
C ARG A 32 25.19 7.65 18.28
N VAL A 33 24.60 6.49 18.03
CA VAL A 33 25.02 5.22 18.64
C VAL A 33 26.25 4.60 17.97
N GLY A 34 26.61 5.00 16.75
CA GLY A 34 27.97 4.85 16.20
C GLY A 34 28.60 3.45 16.29
N THR A 35 27.86 2.36 16.06
CA THR A 35 28.45 1.00 16.01
C THR A 35 28.28 0.33 14.63
N ALA A 36 29.39 -0.16 14.10
CA ALA A 36 29.69 -0.16 12.67
C ALA A 36 29.57 -1.51 11.94
N SER A 37 28.54 -2.33 12.17
CA SER A 37 28.27 -3.39 11.17
C SER A 37 26.86 -4.00 11.18
N LYS A 38 26.14 -3.97 12.31
CA LYS A 38 24.73 -4.42 12.35
C LYS A 38 23.71 -3.29 12.25
N MET A 39 24.14 -2.05 12.49
CA MET A 39 23.27 -0.85 12.44
C MET A 39 23.20 -0.17 11.07
N GLU A 40 24.13 -0.44 10.15
CA GLU A 40 24.04 0.14 8.79
C GLU A 40 22.71 -0.23 8.12
N ASN A 41 22.23 -1.47 8.32
CA ASN A 41 20.96 -1.92 7.75
C ASN A 41 19.75 -1.27 8.44
N GLY A 42 19.75 -1.12 9.77
CA GLY A 42 18.64 -0.51 10.51
C GLY A 42 18.55 1.02 10.33
N SER A 43 19.69 1.71 10.35
CA SER A 43 19.77 3.14 10.07
C SER A 43 19.41 3.45 8.62
N SER A 44 19.86 2.62 7.67
CA SER A 44 19.46 2.74 6.27
C SER A 44 17.97 2.46 6.08
N ALA A 45 17.37 1.49 6.77
CA ALA A 45 15.95 1.17 6.64
C ALA A 45 15.05 2.26 7.22
N VAL A 46 15.40 2.84 8.38
CA VAL A 46 14.65 3.97 8.97
C VAL A 46 14.82 5.24 8.14
N ALA A 47 16.03 5.52 7.64
CA ALA A 47 16.27 6.65 6.75
C ALA A 47 15.53 6.49 5.42
N GLU A 48 15.44 5.26 4.90
CA GLU A 48 14.71 4.92 3.70
C GLU A 48 13.19 5.05 3.89
N LEU A 49 12.62 4.56 4.99
CA LEU A 49 11.20 4.73 5.30
C LEU A 49 10.84 6.20 5.53
N SER A 50 11.66 6.92 6.26
CA SER A 50 11.46 8.36 6.49
C SER A 50 11.64 9.16 5.19
N ARG A 51 12.51 8.72 4.28
CA ARG A 51 12.65 9.31 2.94
C ARG A 51 11.42 9.02 2.08
N ARG A 52 10.98 7.76 1.97
CA ARG A 52 9.78 7.36 1.23
C ARG A 52 8.53 8.06 1.73
N TYR A 53 8.39 8.17 3.05
CA TYR A 53 7.32 8.94 3.69
C TYR A 53 7.37 10.42 3.30
N ARG A 54 8.55 11.07 3.41
CA ARG A 54 8.72 12.49 3.04
C ARG A 54 8.54 12.74 1.54
N ASP A 55 8.93 11.81 0.69
CA ASP A 55 8.76 11.93 -0.76
C ASP A 55 7.30 11.72 -1.15
N CYS A 56 6.58 10.78 -0.52
CA CYS A 56 5.14 10.64 -0.66
C CYS A 56 4.37 11.87 -0.14
N LEU A 57 4.83 12.49 0.95
CA LEU A 57 4.26 13.75 1.42
C LEU A 57 4.46 14.92 0.44
N ARG A 58 5.53 14.90 -0.37
CA ARG A 58 5.83 15.98 -1.34
C ARG A 58 5.09 15.84 -2.65
N THR A 59 4.66 14.63 -3.02
CA THR A 59 3.84 14.40 -4.23
C THR A 59 2.39 14.81 -4.01
N ILE A 60 1.98 15.01 -2.76
CA ILE A 60 0.68 15.56 -2.38
C ILE A 60 0.62 17.06 -2.72
N PRO A 61 -0.24 17.50 -3.66
CA PRO A 61 -0.40 18.92 -3.98
C PRO A 61 -0.78 19.74 -2.72
N GLY A 62 -0.04 20.80 -2.43
CA GLY A 62 -0.29 21.68 -1.28
C GLY A 62 0.45 21.35 0.03
N ALA A 63 1.18 20.22 0.11
CA ALA A 63 1.85 19.80 1.35
C ALA A 63 3.09 20.63 1.73
N VAL A 64 3.74 21.33 0.78
CA VAL A 64 4.89 22.21 1.07
C VAL A 64 4.91 23.42 0.14
N THR A 65 4.07 24.43 0.42
CA THR A 65 4.49 25.82 0.18
C THR A 65 4.04 26.70 1.34
N SER A 66 5.00 27.29 2.05
CA SER A 66 4.75 28.38 3.00
C SER A 66 4.53 29.73 2.31
N ASN A 67 4.24 29.75 1.00
CA ASN A 67 4.01 30.97 0.23
C ASN A 67 2.77 30.79 -0.64
N GLY A 68 1.69 31.48 -0.26
CA GLY A 68 0.36 31.38 -0.86
C GLY A 68 0.32 31.75 -2.34
N ALA A 69 0.31 30.73 -3.18
CA ALA A 69 -0.26 30.81 -4.52
C ALA A 69 -1.36 29.74 -4.61
N ASP A 70 -2.58 30.19 -4.86
CA ASP A 70 -3.77 29.36 -5.07
C ASP A 70 -3.56 28.43 -6.27
N THR A 71 -3.29 27.16 -6.00
CA THR A 71 -3.55 26.08 -6.94
C THR A 71 -4.56 25.16 -6.28
N GLU A 72 -5.82 25.25 -6.72
CA GLU A 72 -6.94 24.37 -6.34
C GLU A 72 -6.72 22.95 -6.88
N GLN A 73 -5.72 22.25 -6.35
CA GLN A 73 -5.63 20.81 -6.51
C GLN A 73 -5.46 20.24 -5.12
N GLU A 74 -6.56 19.72 -4.58
CA GLU A 74 -6.60 19.13 -3.26
C GLU A 74 -5.84 17.80 -3.26
N PRO A 75 -5.12 17.45 -2.17
CA PRO A 75 -4.69 16.09 -1.91
C PRO A 75 -5.87 15.12 -2.05
N THR A 76 -5.83 14.17 -2.98
CA THR A 76 -6.79 13.08 -2.98
C THR A 76 -6.51 12.18 -1.78
N ASP A 77 -7.51 11.98 -0.91
CA ASP A 77 -7.47 11.19 0.34
C ASP A 77 -6.70 9.87 0.25
N HIS A 78 -6.71 9.31 -0.95
CA HIS A 78 -6.02 8.12 -1.41
C HIS A 78 -4.48 8.16 -1.34
N MET A 79 -3.82 9.28 -1.71
CA MET A 79 -2.36 9.41 -1.65
C MET A 79 -1.85 9.39 -0.21
N ILE A 80 -2.64 9.98 0.69
CA ILE A 80 -2.32 10.02 2.11
C ILE A 80 -2.47 8.63 2.73
N LEU A 81 -3.42 7.80 2.27
CA LEU A 81 -3.62 6.43 2.76
C LEU A 81 -2.54 5.44 2.29
N SER A 82 -2.06 5.57 1.05
CA SER A 82 -0.95 4.73 0.58
C SER A 82 0.37 5.08 1.27
N ALA A 83 0.64 6.37 1.52
CA ALA A 83 1.76 6.80 2.35
C ALA A 83 1.74 6.15 3.75
N ARG A 84 0.54 5.93 4.31
CA ARG A 84 0.33 5.35 5.65
C ARG A 84 0.63 3.86 5.69
N HIS A 85 0.13 3.10 4.71
CA HIS A 85 0.34 1.65 4.66
C HIS A 85 1.82 1.34 4.54
N THR A 86 2.53 2.01 3.62
CA THR A 86 3.98 1.83 3.42
C THR A 86 4.79 2.12 4.68
N VAL A 87 4.40 3.10 5.51
CA VAL A 87 5.12 3.43 6.77
C VAL A 87 4.86 2.38 7.84
N LEU A 88 3.61 1.97 8.03
CA LEU A 88 3.25 1.00 9.07
C LEU A 88 3.81 -0.39 8.76
N THR A 89 3.66 -0.85 7.51
CA THR A 89 4.18 -2.15 7.06
C THR A 89 5.72 -2.16 7.14
N GLY A 90 6.38 -1.07 6.75
CA GLY A 90 7.83 -0.95 6.88
C GLY A 90 8.36 -0.97 8.32
N LEU A 91 7.66 -0.31 9.26
CA LEU A 91 8.04 -0.32 10.68
C LEU A 91 7.83 -1.69 11.32
N CYS A 92 6.77 -2.41 10.94
CA CYS A 92 6.52 -3.79 11.37
C CYS A 92 7.59 -4.75 10.83
N GLN A 93 7.97 -4.63 9.55
CA GLN A 93 8.98 -5.49 8.95
C GLN A 93 10.37 -5.30 9.57
N ILE A 94 10.80 -4.06 9.84
CA ILE A 94 12.07 -3.78 10.53
C ILE A 94 12.11 -4.42 11.93
N TRP A 95 10.98 -4.43 12.64
CA TRP A 95 10.88 -5.04 13.96
C TRP A 95 10.95 -6.57 13.90
N LEU A 96 10.31 -7.18 12.91
CA LEU A 96 10.33 -8.64 12.68
C LEU A 96 11.73 -9.12 12.25
N ASP A 97 12.38 -8.42 11.33
CA ASP A 97 13.66 -8.83 10.75
C ASP A 97 14.84 -8.70 11.71
N GLN A 98 14.79 -7.74 12.65
CA GLN A 98 15.94 -7.45 13.54
C GLN A 98 15.90 -8.16 14.89
N GLY A 99 14.90 -9.03 15.12
CA GLY A 99 14.94 -10.05 16.17
C GLY A 99 15.43 -9.54 17.52
N SER A 100 14.66 -8.66 18.15
CA SER A 100 14.94 -8.07 19.47
C SER A 100 16.17 -7.17 19.48
N ILE A 101 15.94 -5.86 19.65
CA ILE A 101 16.97 -4.91 20.09
C ILE A 101 16.57 -4.39 21.48
N PRO A 102 16.79 -5.17 22.57
CA PRO A 102 16.28 -4.82 23.91
C PRO A 102 16.97 -3.60 24.52
N ASP A 103 18.20 -3.29 24.10
CA ASP A 103 19.04 -2.29 24.76
C ASP A 103 18.96 -0.88 24.15
N LEU A 104 18.28 -0.72 23.01
CA LEU A 104 18.16 0.59 22.33
C LEU A 104 16.82 1.28 22.53
N PHE A 105 15.81 0.52 22.95
CA PHE A 105 14.47 1.02 23.13
C PHE A 105 14.06 0.77 24.57
N ASP A 106 14.16 1.81 25.41
CA ASP A 106 13.45 1.85 26.69
C ASP A 106 11.98 1.47 26.42
N ILE A 107 11.40 0.62 27.27
CA ILE A 107 9.99 0.21 27.23
C ILE A 107 9.06 1.42 27.01
N THR A 108 9.43 2.56 27.58
CA THR A 108 8.73 3.85 27.42
C THR A 108 8.61 4.29 25.95
N TRP A 109 9.58 3.98 25.10
CA TRP A 109 9.56 4.31 23.67
C TRP A 109 8.70 3.34 22.84
N LEU A 110 8.73 2.05 23.16
CA LEU A 110 7.81 1.08 22.53
C LEU A 110 6.36 1.45 22.87
N ASP A 111 6.10 1.85 24.12
CA ASP A 111 4.79 2.35 24.53
C ASP A 111 4.39 3.63 23.78
N GLN A 112 5.34 4.52 23.46
CA GLN A 112 5.10 5.71 22.64
C GLN A 112 4.83 5.39 21.17
N LEU A 113 5.55 4.44 20.57
CA LEU A 113 5.33 4.00 19.20
C LEU A 113 4.00 3.25 19.06
N VAL A 114 3.72 2.32 19.97
CA VAL A 114 2.43 1.61 20.05
C VAL A 114 1.30 2.61 20.32
N GLY A 115 1.54 3.61 21.17
CA GLY A 115 0.63 4.73 21.40
C GLY A 115 0.36 5.53 20.13
N ALA A 116 1.41 5.88 19.37
CA ALA A 116 1.29 6.63 18.11
C ALA A 116 0.60 5.83 17.00
N ILE A 117 0.86 4.52 16.90
CA ILE A 117 0.14 3.61 15.99
C ILE A 117 -1.33 3.52 16.42
N GLY A 118 -1.61 3.39 17.72
CA GLY A 118 -2.97 3.37 18.26
C GLY A 118 -3.71 4.71 18.08
N ASP A 119 -3.01 5.84 18.16
CA ASP A 119 -3.56 7.17 17.88
C ASP A 119 -3.82 7.36 16.38
N ALA A 120 -2.92 6.88 15.52
CA ALA A 120 -3.12 6.87 14.08
C ALA A 120 -4.31 5.99 13.70
N ASP A 121 -4.39 4.76 14.22
CA ASP A 121 -5.53 3.88 14.03
C ASP A 121 -6.83 4.53 14.52
N ARG A 122 -6.86 5.14 15.72
CA ARG A 122 -8.04 5.88 16.21
C ARG A 122 -8.41 7.08 15.33
N ALA A 123 -7.42 7.77 14.75
CA ALA A 123 -7.66 8.91 13.87
C ALA A 123 -8.15 8.48 12.48
N ILE A 124 -7.75 7.29 12.03
CA ILE A 124 -8.02 6.76 10.69
C ILE A 124 -9.29 5.90 10.67
N ARG A 125 -9.60 5.23 11.78
CA ARG A 125 -10.78 4.36 11.94
C ARG A 125 -12.09 5.04 11.54
N PRO A 126 -12.36 6.32 11.88
CA PRO A 126 -13.55 7.02 11.39
C PRO A 126 -13.57 7.18 9.86
N GLN A 127 -12.42 7.29 9.20
CA GLN A 127 -12.32 7.36 7.73
C GLN A 127 -12.58 5.98 7.11
N TRP A 128 -12.08 4.91 7.73
CA TRP A 128 -12.37 3.53 7.33
C TRP A 128 -13.84 3.14 7.56
N GLU A 129 -14.42 3.60 8.67
CA GLU A 129 -15.85 3.46 8.95
C GLU A 129 -16.70 4.32 7.99
N ALA A 130 -16.21 5.48 7.56
CA ALA A 130 -16.82 6.26 6.50
C ALA A 130 -16.77 5.52 5.14
N TYR A 131 -15.70 4.76 4.88
CA TYR A 131 -15.61 3.85 3.72
C TYR A 131 -16.53 2.63 3.86
N ALA A 132 -16.73 2.11 5.07
CA ALA A 132 -17.74 1.07 5.31
C ALA A 132 -19.17 1.58 5.05
N GLY A 133 -19.39 2.90 5.10
CA GLY A 133 -20.62 3.56 4.69
C GLY A 133 -20.70 3.93 3.20
N TRP A 134 -19.68 3.60 2.39
CA TRP A 134 -19.74 3.85 0.95
C TRP A 134 -20.79 2.97 0.30
N GLY A 135 -21.74 3.62 -0.39
CA GLY A 135 -22.62 2.90 -1.30
C GLY A 135 -21.83 2.30 -2.46
N ARG A 136 -22.38 1.24 -3.08
CA ARG A 136 -21.80 0.52 -4.23
C ARG A 136 -21.16 1.42 -5.29
N SER A 137 -21.82 2.52 -5.65
CA SER A 137 -21.30 3.46 -6.66
C SER A 137 -19.99 4.14 -6.26
N ALA A 138 -19.80 4.49 -4.99
CA ALA A 138 -18.58 5.14 -4.51
C ALA A 138 -17.42 4.13 -4.47
N LEU A 139 -17.67 2.93 -3.92
CA LEU A 139 -16.67 1.85 -3.93
C LEU A 139 -16.26 1.48 -5.35
N ARG A 140 -17.21 1.32 -6.26
CA ARG A 140 -16.95 1.02 -7.67
C ARG A 140 -16.06 2.08 -8.33
N GLY A 141 -16.35 3.36 -8.11
CA GLY A 141 -15.54 4.47 -8.61
C GLY A 141 -14.11 4.40 -8.08
N PHE A 142 -13.96 4.25 -6.76
CA PHE A 142 -12.66 4.11 -6.13
C PHE A 142 -11.85 2.93 -6.68
N VAL A 143 -12.45 1.74 -6.77
CA VAL A 143 -11.80 0.54 -7.34
C VAL A 143 -11.34 0.82 -8.78
N ALA A 144 -12.20 1.44 -9.59
CA ALA A 144 -11.87 1.77 -10.97
C ALA A 144 -10.66 2.71 -11.08
N ASP A 145 -10.60 3.73 -10.23
CA ASP A 145 -9.53 4.72 -10.17
C ASP A 145 -8.19 4.07 -9.76
N GLN A 146 -8.20 3.06 -8.88
CA GLN A 146 -6.96 2.40 -8.45
C GLN A 146 -6.31 1.53 -9.50
N TYR A 147 -7.11 0.82 -10.29
CA TYR A 147 -6.57 0.15 -11.47
C TYR A 147 -6.04 1.16 -12.50
N ASP A 148 -6.74 2.28 -12.70
CA ASP A 148 -6.29 3.29 -13.66
C ASP A 148 -4.96 3.92 -13.18
N CYS A 149 -4.80 4.16 -11.88
CA CYS A 149 -3.55 4.61 -11.28
C CYS A 149 -2.38 3.63 -11.55
N LEU A 150 -2.61 2.32 -11.37
CA LEU A 150 -1.60 1.30 -11.68
C LEU A 150 -1.24 1.29 -13.17
N LEU A 151 -2.22 1.31 -14.06
CA LEU A 151 -1.98 1.26 -15.50
C LEU A 151 -1.30 2.53 -16.02
N ASP A 152 -1.67 3.70 -15.49
CA ASP A 152 -1.03 4.97 -15.81
C ASP A 152 0.42 5.04 -15.27
N SER A 153 0.71 4.35 -14.16
CA SER A 153 2.07 4.29 -13.59
C SER A 153 3.11 3.69 -14.54
N VAL A 154 2.68 2.84 -15.48
CA VAL A 154 3.55 2.26 -16.52
C VAL A 154 3.41 2.93 -17.87
N GLY A 155 2.49 3.88 -18.00
CA GLY A 155 2.26 4.66 -19.21
C GLY A 155 3.51 5.41 -19.66
N GLY A 156 3.91 5.17 -20.90
CA GLY A 156 5.05 5.84 -21.56
C GLY A 156 6.43 5.25 -21.25
N LEU A 157 6.52 4.19 -20.46
CA LEU A 157 7.76 3.45 -20.27
C LEU A 157 8.12 2.64 -21.52
N THR A 158 9.41 2.58 -21.82
CA THR A 158 9.98 1.67 -22.82
C THR A 158 10.05 0.24 -22.27
N GLU A 159 10.20 -0.74 -23.16
CA GLU A 159 10.39 -2.14 -22.77
C GLU A 159 11.63 -2.33 -21.88
N GLU A 160 12.71 -1.58 -22.14
CA GLU A 160 13.93 -1.61 -21.31
C GLU A 160 13.64 -1.08 -19.89
N GLU A 161 12.92 0.03 -19.75
CA GLU A 161 12.54 0.59 -18.44
C GLU A 161 11.56 -0.31 -17.69
N LEU A 162 10.64 -0.98 -18.39
CA LEU A 162 9.69 -1.92 -17.79
C LEU A 162 10.37 -3.16 -17.19
N ASN A 163 11.47 -3.60 -17.80
CA ASN A 163 12.27 -4.75 -17.35
C ASN A 163 13.47 -4.35 -16.48
N ALA A 164 13.72 -3.05 -16.27
CA ALA A 164 14.81 -2.59 -15.43
C ALA A 164 14.51 -2.95 -13.96
N PRO A 165 15.43 -3.62 -13.24
CA PRO A 165 15.25 -3.93 -11.83
C PRO A 165 15.33 -2.65 -10.98
N GLY A 166 14.82 -2.71 -9.75
CA GLY A 166 14.98 -1.63 -8.78
C GLY A 166 13.71 -0.87 -8.42
N VAL A 167 12.52 -1.36 -8.82
CA VAL A 167 11.24 -0.80 -8.37
C VAL A 167 11.01 -1.15 -6.90
N VAL A 168 11.09 -2.45 -6.56
CA VAL A 168 11.09 -2.94 -5.18
C VAL A 168 12.15 -4.02 -5.04
N GLY A 169 13.26 -3.70 -4.38
CA GLY A 169 14.41 -4.61 -4.34
C GLY A 169 14.90 -4.90 -5.76
N ASP A 170 14.90 -6.17 -6.14
CA ASP A 170 15.31 -6.62 -7.48
C ASP A 170 14.15 -6.64 -8.51
N TRP A 171 12.91 -6.34 -8.09
CA TRP A 171 11.76 -6.40 -8.99
C TRP A 171 11.75 -5.22 -9.95
N SER A 172 11.43 -5.53 -11.21
CA SER A 172 11.11 -4.56 -12.25
C SER A 172 9.64 -4.13 -12.20
N ALA A 173 9.27 -3.14 -13.02
CA ALA A 173 7.86 -2.74 -13.16
C ALA A 173 7.03 -3.88 -13.76
N ARG A 174 7.59 -4.67 -14.68
CA ARG A 174 6.97 -5.89 -15.21
C ARG A 174 6.70 -6.90 -14.11
N ASP A 175 7.66 -7.13 -13.21
CA ASP A 175 7.50 -8.09 -12.11
C ASP A 175 6.39 -7.66 -11.15
N ILE A 176 6.31 -6.36 -10.85
CA ILE A 176 5.23 -5.78 -10.06
C ILE A 176 3.86 -6.00 -10.72
N LEU A 177 3.73 -5.78 -12.03
CA LEU A 177 2.47 -6.02 -12.74
C LEU A 177 2.08 -7.51 -12.74
N ALA A 178 3.04 -8.42 -12.91
CA ALA A 178 2.80 -9.85 -12.82
C ALA A 178 2.39 -10.29 -11.40
N HIS A 179 3.02 -9.71 -10.38
CA HIS A 179 2.64 -9.91 -8.99
C HIS A 179 1.20 -9.43 -8.72
N VAL A 180 0.86 -8.21 -9.14
CA VAL A 180 -0.52 -7.71 -8.99
C VAL A 180 -1.49 -8.61 -9.74
N LEU A 181 -1.17 -9.05 -10.96
CA LEU A 181 -2.01 -9.97 -11.72
C LEU A 181 -2.26 -11.29 -10.96
N ALA A 182 -1.22 -11.87 -10.35
CA ALA A 182 -1.37 -13.09 -9.56
C ALA A 182 -2.38 -12.92 -8.41
N TRP A 183 -2.35 -11.77 -7.72
CA TRP A 183 -3.29 -11.45 -6.65
C TRP A 183 -4.68 -11.03 -7.17
N GLU A 184 -4.78 -10.47 -8.37
CA GLU A 184 -6.07 -10.22 -9.03
C GLU A 184 -6.77 -11.51 -9.45
N GLU A 185 -6.02 -12.51 -9.94
CA GLU A 185 -6.57 -13.85 -10.18
C GLU A 185 -7.11 -14.47 -8.88
N TYR A 186 -6.37 -14.31 -7.77
CA TYR A 186 -6.77 -14.77 -6.44
C TYR A 186 -8.04 -14.07 -5.98
N GLY A 187 -8.05 -12.73 -6.06
CA GLY A 187 -9.19 -11.91 -5.70
C GLY A 187 -10.45 -12.33 -6.45
N TRP A 188 -10.31 -12.58 -7.75
CA TRP A 188 -11.43 -13.09 -8.55
C TRP A 188 -11.87 -14.51 -8.20
N ALA A 189 -10.93 -15.40 -7.85
CA ALA A 189 -11.26 -16.75 -7.40
C ALA A 189 -12.15 -16.74 -6.14
N ILE A 190 -11.93 -15.76 -5.26
CA ILE A 190 -12.80 -15.47 -4.10
C ILE A 190 -14.11 -14.85 -4.54
N LEU A 191 -14.09 -13.72 -5.25
CA LEU A 191 -15.30 -12.97 -5.62
C LEU A 191 -16.29 -13.82 -6.41
N SER A 192 -15.81 -14.63 -7.34
CA SER A 192 -16.65 -15.53 -8.15
C SER A 192 -17.36 -16.63 -7.36
N GLN A 193 -16.97 -16.84 -6.10
CA GLN A 193 -17.56 -17.82 -5.18
C GLN A 193 -17.94 -17.22 -3.82
N TRP A 194 -18.00 -15.89 -3.74
CA TRP A 194 -18.35 -15.18 -2.52
C TRP A 194 -19.73 -15.61 -1.99
N PRO A 195 -19.92 -15.75 -0.66
CA PRO A 195 -19.01 -15.44 0.44
C PRO A 195 -18.10 -16.58 0.91
N GLU A 196 -18.26 -17.78 0.36
CA GLU A 196 -17.59 -19.00 0.84
C GLU A 196 -16.91 -19.70 -0.34
N PRO A 197 -15.67 -19.32 -0.68
CA PRO A 197 -14.91 -19.98 -1.73
C PRO A 197 -14.76 -21.47 -1.40
N LYS A 198 -15.00 -22.33 -2.39
CA LYS A 198 -14.90 -23.78 -2.18
C LYS A 198 -13.46 -24.16 -1.84
N SER A 199 -13.31 -25.00 -0.81
CA SER A 199 -12.05 -25.66 -0.48
C SER A 199 -11.41 -26.27 -1.75
N GLY A 200 -10.11 -26.04 -1.93
CA GLY A 200 -9.38 -26.47 -3.11
C GLY A 200 -9.27 -25.43 -4.21
N THR A 201 -10.17 -24.43 -4.29
CA THR A 201 -10.10 -23.37 -5.31
C THR A 201 -8.82 -22.56 -5.17
N LEU A 202 -8.40 -22.30 -3.93
CA LEU A 202 -7.31 -21.38 -3.63
C LEU A 202 -5.95 -22.07 -3.49
N THR A 203 -5.89 -23.39 -3.66
CA THR A 203 -4.65 -24.18 -3.56
C THR A 203 -3.54 -23.70 -4.49
N ARG A 204 -3.89 -23.04 -5.59
CA ARG A 204 -2.93 -22.41 -6.51
C ARG A 204 -2.16 -21.26 -5.85
N TRP A 205 -2.68 -20.60 -4.82
CA TRP A 205 -2.03 -19.49 -4.10
C TRP A 205 -1.54 -19.88 -2.70
N GLU A 206 -1.91 -21.07 -2.22
CA GLU A 206 -1.35 -21.71 -1.02
C GLU A 206 0.03 -22.32 -1.33
N VAL A 207 1.00 -21.48 -1.67
CA VAL A 207 2.35 -21.89 -2.05
C VAL A 207 3.40 -21.20 -1.18
N GLY A 208 4.53 -21.88 -0.93
CA GLY A 208 5.62 -21.38 -0.11
C GLY A 208 5.39 -21.50 1.39
N GLU A 209 6.47 -21.37 2.16
CA GLU A 209 6.45 -21.34 3.64
C GLU A 209 6.41 -19.89 4.18
N SER A 210 6.62 -18.88 3.33
CA SER A 210 6.52 -17.46 3.64
C SER A 210 5.87 -16.65 2.51
N GLU A 211 5.49 -15.40 2.78
CA GLU A 211 4.95 -14.49 1.76
C GLU A 211 5.97 -14.21 0.65
N GLU A 212 7.25 -14.09 0.98
CA GLU A 212 8.31 -13.91 -0.01
C GLU A 212 8.45 -15.12 -0.94
N GLU A 213 8.41 -16.33 -0.38
CA GLU A 213 8.45 -17.56 -1.18
C GLU A 213 7.19 -17.69 -2.04
N ALA A 214 6.02 -17.40 -1.47
CA ALA A 214 4.76 -17.38 -2.21
C ALA A 214 4.84 -16.41 -3.40
N ASN A 215 5.29 -15.18 -3.15
CA ASN A 215 5.44 -14.15 -4.17
C ASN A 215 6.44 -14.55 -5.25
N ALA A 216 7.58 -15.15 -4.90
CA ALA A 216 8.55 -15.66 -5.86
C ALA A 216 7.95 -16.77 -6.74
N LEU A 217 7.22 -17.72 -6.15
CA LEU A 217 6.55 -18.80 -6.88
C LEU A 217 5.40 -18.30 -7.77
N LEU A 218 4.70 -17.25 -7.34
CA LEU A 218 3.66 -16.61 -8.14
C LEU A 218 4.29 -15.85 -9.33
N LEU A 219 5.39 -15.15 -9.10
CA LEU A 219 6.12 -14.42 -10.14
C LEU A 219 6.70 -15.36 -11.21
N ASP A 220 7.29 -16.49 -10.81
CA ASP A 220 7.87 -17.48 -11.71
C ASP A 220 6.87 -18.00 -12.75
N ARG A 221 5.57 -18.07 -12.41
CA ARG A 221 4.51 -18.48 -13.35
C ARG A 221 4.35 -17.54 -14.54
N TYR A 222 4.72 -16.28 -14.36
CA TYR A 222 4.63 -15.24 -15.36
C TYR A 222 5.97 -14.92 -16.00
N ALA A 223 7.05 -15.63 -15.64
CA ALA A 223 8.40 -15.40 -16.17
C ALA A 223 8.44 -15.40 -17.70
N GLU A 224 7.68 -16.31 -18.34
CA GLU A 224 7.59 -16.47 -19.79
C GLU A 224 6.44 -15.68 -20.44
N SER A 225 5.61 -14.97 -19.66
CA SER A 225 4.48 -14.20 -20.19
C SER A 225 4.95 -12.88 -20.80
N ASP A 226 4.46 -12.53 -21.98
CA ASP A 226 4.68 -11.19 -22.55
C ASP A 226 3.92 -10.14 -21.74
N LEU A 227 4.46 -8.92 -21.68
CA LEU A 227 3.86 -7.82 -20.96
C LEU A 227 2.47 -7.46 -21.49
N ILE A 228 2.22 -7.62 -22.80
CA ILE A 228 0.90 -7.37 -23.40
C ILE A 228 -0.13 -8.33 -22.81
N ASP A 229 0.23 -9.60 -22.62
CA ASP A 229 -0.65 -10.60 -22.04
C ASP A 229 -0.94 -10.28 -20.57
N VAL A 230 0.10 -9.94 -19.78
CA VAL A 230 -0.05 -9.53 -18.37
C VAL A 230 -0.99 -8.33 -18.23
N LEU A 231 -0.80 -7.30 -19.05
CA LEU A 231 -1.68 -6.12 -19.05
C LEU A 231 -3.10 -6.48 -19.52
N GLY A 232 -3.23 -7.30 -20.56
CA GLY A 232 -4.52 -7.75 -21.09
C GLY A 232 -5.34 -8.51 -20.03
N ASP A 233 -4.68 -9.33 -19.23
CA ASP A 233 -5.32 -10.06 -18.14
C ASP A 233 -5.67 -9.14 -16.96
N LEU A 234 -4.81 -8.19 -16.59
CA LEU A 234 -5.13 -7.15 -15.59
C LEU A 234 -6.40 -6.37 -15.99
N TYR A 235 -6.52 -5.94 -17.24
CA TYR A 235 -7.73 -5.30 -17.77
C TYR A 235 -8.95 -6.23 -17.70
N THR A 236 -8.75 -7.53 -17.87
CA THR A 236 -9.82 -8.52 -17.78
C THR A 236 -10.31 -8.68 -16.35
N PHE A 237 -9.42 -8.78 -15.37
CA PHE A 237 -9.78 -8.86 -13.95
C PHE A 237 -10.41 -7.57 -13.44
N ARG A 238 -9.87 -6.40 -13.79
CA ARG A 238 -10.51 -5.10 -13.53
C ARG A 238 -11.98 -5.09 -13.95
N ARG A 239 -12.26 -5.45 -15.22
CA ARG A 239 -13.64 -5.46 -15.74
C ARG A 239 -14.54 -6.45 -15.01
N ARG A 240 -14.01 -7.62 -14.65
CA ARG A 240 -14.75 -8.64 -13.90
C ARG A 240 -15.08 -8.15 -12.49
N THR A 241 -14.12 -7.56 -11.79
CA THR A 241 -14.29 -6.98 -10.45
C THR A 241 -15.32 -5.84 -10.48
N LEU A 242 -15.19 -4.87 -11.39
CA LEU A 242 -16.15 -3.77 -11.49
C LEU A 242 -17.56 -4.27 -11.82
N ARG A 243 -17.68 -5.24 -12.72
CA ARG A 243 -18.97 -5.86 -13.04
C ARG A 243 -19.55 -6.61 -11.85
N PHE A 244 -18.72 -7.31 -11.07
CA PHE A 244 -19.18 -7.97 -9.86
C PHE A 244 -19.75 -6.95 -8.86
N ILE A 245 -19.12 -5.78 -8.69
CA ILE A 245 -19.67 -4.70 -7.85
C ILE A 245 -21.01 -4.19 -8.39
N ASP A 246 -21.13 -4.03 -9.70
CA ASP A 246 -22.36 -3.59 -10.37
C ASP A 246 -23.52 -4.60 -10.20
N ASP A 247 -23.21 -5.89 -10.30
CA ASP A 247 -24.18 -7.00 -10.28
C ASP A 247 -24.51 -7.47 -8.84
N CYS A 248 -23.69 -7.11 -7.84
CA CYS A 248 -23.87 -7.47 -6.42
C CYS A 248 -25.14 -6.82 -5.84
N ASP A 249 -26.01 -7.60 -5.20
CA ASP A 249 -27.17 -7.06 -4.47
C ASP A 249 -26.79 -6.50 -3.09
N ASP A 250 -27.68 -5.76 -2.44
CA ASP A 250 -27.38 -5.11 -1.16
C ASP A 250 -27.05 -6.14 -0.06
N ALA A 251 -27.69 -7.31 -0.07
CA ALA A 251 -27.45 -8.35 0.93
C ALA A 251 -26.05 -8.98 0.77
N GLN A 252 -25.63 -9.21 -0.46
CA GLN A 252 -24.28 -9.67 -0.78
C GLN A 252 -23.25 -8.57 -0.51
N PHE A 253 -23.56 -7.30 -0.80
CA PHE A 253 -22.69 -6.16 -0.54
C PHE A 253 -22.38 -5.99 0.95
N ASP A 254 -23.39 -6.16 1.79
CA ASP A 254 -23.28 -6.06 3.25
C ASP A 254 -22.81 -7.37 3.91
N SER A 255 -22.50 -8.41 3.13
CA SER A 255 -22.14 -9.72 3.67
C SER A 255 -20.70 -9.81 4.15
N VAL A 256 -20.49 -10.71 5.11
CA VAL A 256 -19.17 -11.15 5.58
C VAL A 256 -18.90 -12.52 4.97
N GLY A 257 -17.67 -12.72 4.50
CA GLY A 257 -17.23 -13.97 3.86
C GLY A 257 -15.81 -14.32 4.24
N SER A 258 -15.39 -15.49 3.78
CA SER A 258 -14.02 -15.97 3.94
C SER A 258 -13.13 -15.39 2.85
N TYR A 259 -11.97 -14.87 3.26
CA TYR A 259 -10.91 -14.48 2.34
C TYR A 259 -10.06 -15.68 1.94
N GLY A 260 -10.28 -16.88 2.50
CA GLY A 260 -9.62 -18.10 2.04
C GLY A 260 -8.34 -18.50 2.76
N TRP A 261 -7.76 -17.64 3.59
CA TRP A 261 -6.58 -17.94 4.45
C TRP A 261 -6.92 -17.93 5.95
N ASP A 262 -8.06 -18.53 6.32
CA ASP A 262 -8.62 -18.48 7.68
C ASP A 262 -8.95 -17.08 8.21
N GLU A 263 -9.00 -16.08 7.32
CA GLU A 263 -9.52 -14.74 7.63
C GLU A 263 -10.94 -14.58 7.07
N THR A 264 -11.77 -13.84 7.80
CA THR A 264 -13.11 -13.45 7.38
C THR A 264 -13.29 -11.96 7.50
N GLY A 265 -13.98 -11.34 6.55
CA GLY A 265 -14.30 -9.91 6.61
C GLY A 265 -15.41 -9.54 5.63
N SER A 266 -15.78 -8.26 5.61
CA SER A 266 -16.84 -7.78 4.72
C SER A 266 -16.37 -7.73 3.26
N LEU A 267 -17.32 -7.91 2.33
CA LEU A 267 -17.02 -7.81 0.90
C LEU A 267 -16.42 -6.44 0.54
N THR A 268 -16.92 -5.36 1.14
CA THR A 268 -16.41 -4.00 0.94
C THR A 268 -14.94 -3.87 1.36
N LEU A 269 -14.56 -4.43 2.52
CA LEU A 269 -13.17 -4.38 2.98
C LEU A 269 -12.25 -5.21 2.09
N PHE A 270 -12.71 -6.36 1.62
CA PHE A 270 -11.97 -7.17 0.67
C PHE A 270 -11.66 -6.41 -0.63
N LEU A 271 -12.70 -5.84 -1.25
CA LEU A 271 -12.56 -5.04 -2.48
C LEU A 271 -11.68 -3.81 -2.28
N LEU A 272 -11.79 -3.14 -1.13
CA LEU A 272 -10.95 -2.01 -0.77
C LEU A 272 -9.48 -2.42 -0.66
N SER A 273 -9.20 -3.55 -0.01
CA SER A 273 -7.84 -4.09 0.14
C SER A 273 -7.20 -4.36 -1.22
N MET A 274 -7.91 -5.05 -2.11
CA MET A 274 -7.43 -5.34 -3.47
C MET A 274 -7.16 -4.05 -4.28
N ALA A 275 -8.04 -3.05 -4.17
CA ALA A 275 -7.83 -1.77 -4.84
C ALA A 275 -6.64 -0.98 -4.27
N CYS A 276 -6.45 -0.98 -2.95
CA CYS A 276 -5.31 -0.35 -2.30
C CYS A 276 -3.98 -1.03 -2.70
N HIS A 277 -3.97 -2.34 -2.91
CA HIS A 277 -2.80 -3.07 -3.40
C HIS A 277 -2.34 -2.57 -4.77
N CYS A 278 -3.27 -2.33 -5.71
CA CYS A 278 -2.95 -1.71 -7.00
C CYS A 278 -2.28 -0.33 -6.83
N THR A 279 -2.77 0.47 -5.90
CA THR A 279 -2.21 1.81 -5.62
C THR A 279 -0.79 1.74 -5.09
N GLU A 280 -0.57 0.89 -4.10
CA GLU A 280 0.72 0.77 -3.45
C GLU A 280 1.82 0.52 -4.51
N HIS A 281 1.54 -0.41 -5.41
CA HIS A 281 2.43 -0.76 -6.50
C HIS A 281 2.53 0.33 -7.58
N ALA A 282 1.44 1.04 -7.88
CA ALA A 282 1.48 2.21 -8.76
C ALA A 282 2.47 3.27 -8.24
N LEU A 283 2.44 3.55 -6.93
CA LEU A 283 3.33 4.52 -6.31
C LEU A 283 4.78 4.05 -6.30
N GLN A 284 5.04 2.77 -6.07
CA GLN A 284 6.40 2.21 -6.15
C GLN A 284 6.99 2.37 -7.57
N ILE A 285 6.19 2.12 -8.61
CA ILE A 285 6.60 2.33 -10.00
C ILE A 285 6.87 3.82 -10.26
N LEU A 286 5.97 4.71 -9.83
CA LEU A 286 6.14 6.16 -10.01
C LEU A 286 7.38 6.70 -9.28
N ASP A 287 7.69 6.19 -8.09
CA ASP A 287 8.91 6.55 -7.35
C ASP A 287 10.17 6.11 -8.11
N ALA A 288 10.18 4.89 -8.62
CA ALA A 288 11.29 4.37 -9.42
C ALA A 288 11.52 5.15 -10.74
N ARG A 289 10.45 5.70 -11.32
CA ARG A 289 10.50 6.56 -12.52
C ARG A 289 11.04 7.96 -12.25
N ALA A 290 10.96 8.44 -11.01
CA ALA A 290 11.41 9.78 -10.69
C ALA A 290 12.88 9.91 -11.10
N PRO A 291 13.25 10.93 -11.90
CA PRO A 291 14.62 11.06 -12.39
C PRO A 291 15.54 11.00 -11.18
N SER A 292 16.49 10.05 -11.21
CA SER A 292 17.42 9.81 -10.11
C SER A 292 18.02 11.16 -9.77
N ARG A 293 17.57 11.79 -8.68
CA ARG A 293 18.15 13.05 -8.24
C ARG A 293 19.61 12.72 -8.05
N ALA A 294 20.47 13.29 -8.89
CA ALA A 294 21.90 13.03 -8.88
C ALA A 294 22.34 12.99 -7.42
N LYS A 295 22.78 11.81 -6.94
CA LYS A 295 23.30 11.69 -5.59
C LYS A 295 24.40 12.75 -5.47
N PRO A 296 24.27 13.74 -4.57
CA PRO A 296 25.31 14.73 -4.36
C PRO A 296 26.63 14.08 -3.93
#